data_AF-A6G2C9-F1
#
_entry.id   AF-A6G2C9-F1
#
_cell.length_a   1.000
_cell.length_b   1.000
_cell.length_c   1.000
_cell.angle_alpha   90.00
_cell.angle_beta   90.00
_cell.angle_gamma   90.00
#
_symmetry.space_group_name_H-M   'P 1'
#
loop_
_entity.id
_entity.type
_entity.pdbx_description
1 polymer ?
#
loop_
_entity_poly.entity_id
_entity_poly.type
_entity_poly.pdbx_seq_one_letter_code
_entity_poly.pdbx_strand_id
1 'polypeptide(L)'
;MPGLLERLFGRRSSPPKRDYHEGPKLAGLDEATARAIELQKRYWRDDPAERAALEEQARTGSGGASGLGGLDWPEALRLHHLRCLELLDATPNLREQLLAPAEVLAELGAAPTPAVQHLGPVRASARALLGRRSPYRPRHGFTWHGAGPPEGEAIPYSDLQGRIVNAALTHLGSLEVLVLDEAFEPAGVDFVAFDEIQTLSLAPRESPEAATQPPFRPARILGEYGLGDRVVLVPLRHGLSWYGHEPSLLMGAGERQVAPVELRGLADPTKALANPEGDRRELTIRAGLQRLEVLSDYAETGLGSATLAEAYQFSLAIDQDDPRFDDKCRGRDLDPRATRGDVVRESRLRASARAAKKRD
;
A
#
# COMPACT_ATOMS: atom_id res chain seq x y z
N MET A 1 38.11 -4.78 34.81
CA MET A 1 37.49 -4.03 35.93
C MET A 1 36.38 -3.15 35.37
N PRO A 2 35.16 -3.15 35.94
CA PRO A 2 34.07 -2.30 35.46
C PRO A 2 34.42 -0.80 35.57
N GLY A 3 34.03 -0.02 34.57
CA GLY A 3 34.28 1.43 34.51
C GLY A 3 33.58 2.19 35.64
N LEU A 4 34.11 3.38 36.00
CA LEU A 4 33.54 4.25 37.05
C LEU A 4 32.04 4.55 36.82
N LEU A 5 31.61 4.64 35.56
CA LEU A 5 30.22 4.89 35.18
C LEU A 5 29.29 3.68 35.41
N GLU A 6 29.75 2.44 35.16
CA GLU A 6 28.97 1.21 35.47
C GLU A 6 28.75 1.03 36.97
N ARG A 7 29.70 1.52 37.80
CA ARG A 7 29.58 1.49 39.25
C ARG A 7 28.65 2.56 39.81
N LEU A 8 28.53 3.71 39.14
CA LEU A 8 27.72 4.84 39.60
C LEU A 8 26.25 4.77 39.16
N PHE A 9 25.97 4.15 38.01
CA PHE A 9 24.62 4.12 37.42
C PHE A 9 24.03 2.71 37.28
N GLY A 10 24.77 1.68 37.73
CA GLY A 10 24.49 0.29 37.40
C GLY A 10 24.74 0.01 35.92
N ARG A 11 24.82 -1.28 35.53
CA ARG A 11 24.55 -1.62 34.14
C ARG A 11 23.16 -1.07 33.85
N ARG A 12 23.00 -0.19 32.85
CA ARG A 12 21.69 0.08 32.26
C ARG A 12 21.07 -1.28 32.03
N SER A 13 20.06 -1.63 32.82
CA SER A 13 19.25 -2.82 32.58
C SER A 13 18.92 -2.78 31.11
N SER A 14 19.30 -3.82 30.37
CA SER A 14 19.02 -3.93 28.94
C SER A 14 17.60 -3.43 28.71
N PRO A 15 17.36 -2.56 27.70
CA PRO A 15 16.03 -2.07 27.42
C PRO A 15 15.05 -3.25 27.46
N PRO A 16 13.87 -3.09 28.09
CA PRO A 16 12.93 -4.20 28.28
C PRO A 16 12.76 -4.92 26.95
N LYS A 17 12.85 -6.25 26.96
CA LYS A 17 12.76 -7.07 25.75
C LYS A 17 11.46 -6.72 25.04
N ARG A 18 11.55 -6.00 23.91
CA ARG A 18 10.40 -5.54 23.12
C ARG A 18 9.86 -6.73 22.36
N ASP A 19 8.55 -6.95 22.45
CA ASP A 19 7.87 -7.95 21.63
C ASP A 19 7.34 -7.29 20.36
N TYR A 20 8.00 -7.56 19.23
CA TYR A 20 7.62 -7.04 17.91
C TYR A 20 6.52 -7.87 17.23
N HIS A 21 6.03 -8.94 17.86
CA HIS A 21 4.88 -9.72 17.41
C HIS A 21 3.57 -9.29 18.09
N GLU A 22 3.64 -8.72 19.29
CA GLU A 22 2.48 -8.14 19.98
C GLU A 22 2.36 -6.62 19.79
N GLY A 23 3.49 -5.94 19.63
CA GLY A 23 3.55 -4.48 19.54
C GLY A 23 3.26 -3.79 20.88
N PRO A 24 3.27 -2.45 20.93
CA PRO A 24 3.02 -1.71 22.17
C PRO A 24 1.53 -1.68 22.53
N LYS A 25 1.23 -1.55 23.83
CA LYS A 25 -0.09 -1.16 24.32
C LYS A 25 -0.18 0.37 24.31
N LEU A 26 -1.20 0.90 23.65
CA LEU A 26 -1.43 2.34 23.56
C LEU A 26 -2.46 2.76 24.61
N ALA A 27 -2.10 3.74 25.44
CA ALA A 27 -2.97 4.27 26.49
C ALA A 27 -3.67 5.57 26.03
N GLY A 28 -4.85 5.85 26.57
CA GLY A 28 -5.56 7.12 26.33
C GLY A 28 -6.28 7.21 24.98
N LEU A 29 -6.51 6.10 24.31
CA LEU A 29 -7.33 6.03 23.09
C LEU A 29 -8.81 5.90 23.44
N ASP A 30 -9.69 6.45 22.60
CA ASP A 30 -11.11 6.11 22.63
C ASP A 30 -11.34 4.64 22.21
N GLU A 31 -12.50 4.10 22.56
CA GLU A 31 -12.83 2.68 22.38
C GLU A 31 -12.84 2.27 20.90
N ALA A 32 -13.37 3.11 20.01
CA ALA A 32 -13.42 2.82 18.58
C ALA A 32 -12.02 2.78 17.97
N THR A 33 -11.16 3.77 18.30
CA THR A 33 -9.76 3.78 17.86
C THR A 33 -8.99 2.57 18.41
N ALA A 34 -9.19 2.20 19.67
CA ALA A 34 -8.55 1.02 20.25
C ALA A 34 -8.98 -0.26 19.52
N ARG A 35 -10.27 -0.43 19.25
CA ARG A 35 -10.82 -1.56 18.50
C ARG A 35 -10.27 -1.64 17.08
N ALA A 36 -10.18 -0.49 16.39
CA ALA A 36 -9.59 -0.38 15.06
C ALA A 36 -8.13 -0.87 15.02
N ILE A 37 -7.31 -0.47 16.01
CA ILE A 37 -5.91 -0.90 16.12
C ILE A 37 -5.81 -2.40 16.42
N GLU A 38 -6.68 -2.94 17.26
CA GLU A 38 -6.67 -4.39 17.55
C GLU A 38 -7.10 -5.22 16.33
N LEU A 39 -8.05 -4.75 15.52
CA LEU A 39 -8.39 -5.40 14.25
C LEU A 39 -7.20 -5.42 13.29
N GLN A 40 -6.50 -4.30 13.18
CA GLN A 40 -5.28 -4.16 12.38
C GLN A 40 -4.18 -5.13 12.86
N LYS A 41 -3.89 -5.16 14.17
CA LYS A 41 -2.93 -6.10 14.76
C LYS A 41 -3.36 -7.56 14.66
N ARG A 42 -4.66 -7.85 14.55
CA ARG A 42 -5.13 -9.21 14.33
C ARG A 42 -4.88 -9.65 12.90
N TYR A 43 -5.21 -8.80 11.93
CA TYR A 43 -5.01 -9.10 10.51
C TYR A 43 -3.54 -9.32 10.16
N TRP A 44 -2.64 -8.48 10.67
CA TRP A 44 -1.22 -8.51 10.34
C TRP A 44 -0.38 -9.47 11.19
N ARG A 45 -1.04 -10.32 11.98
CA ARG A 45 -0.37 -11.41 12.71
C ARG A 45 -0.11 -12.57 11.76
N ASP A 46 1.05 -13.21 11.91
CA ASP A 46 1.34 -14.44 11.18
C ASP A 46 0.36 -15.55 11.59
N ASP A 47 -0.13 -16.29 10.61
CA ASP A 47 -0.98 -17.46 10.80
C ASP A 47 -0.48 -18.59 9.88
N PRO A 48 0.45 -19.44 10.38
CA PRO A 48 0.99 -20.54 9.60
C PRO A 48 -0.07 -21.57 9.16
N ALA A 49 -1.15 -21.73 9.92
CA ALA A 49 -2.21 -22.67 9.61
C ALA A 49 -3.09 -22.16 8.46
N GLU A 50 -3.49 -20.89 8.51
CA GLU A 50 -4.18 -20.22 7.41
C GLU A 50 -3.31 -20.21 6.15
N ARG A 51 -2.02 -19.88 6.29
CA ARG A 51 -1.06 -19.90 5.16
C ARG A 51 -1.03 -21.28 4.50
N ALA A 52 -0.82 -22.34 5.28
CA ALA A 52 -0.76 -23.70 4.77
C ALA A 52 -2.06 -24.13 4.06
N ALA A 53 -3.22 -23.75 4.60
CA ALA A 53 -4.52 -24.05 3.99
C ALA A 53 -4.68 -23.35 2.62
N LEU A 54 -4.36 -22.06 2.54
CA LEU A 54 -4.41 -21.30 1.29
C LEU A 54 -3.39 -21.81 0.26
N GLU A 55 -2.21 -22.24 0.69
CA GLU A 55 -1.21 -22.86 -0.20
C GLU A 55 -1.66 -24.22 -0.73
N GLU A 56 -2.35 -25.02 0.08
CA GLU A 56 -2.96 -26.27 -0.36
C GLU A 56 -4.05 -26.02 -1.41
N GLN A 57 -4.94 -25.07 -1.15
CA GLN A 57 -6.00 -24.68 -2.07
C GLN A 57 -5.43 -24.13 -3.38
N ALA A 58 -4.41 -23.28 -3.32
CA ALA A 58 -3.71 -22.77 -4.51
C ALA A 58 -3.01 -23.86 -5.33
N ARG A 59 -2.68 -25.00 -4.71
CA ARG A 59 -2.00 -26.13 -5.40
C ARG A 59 -2.98 -27.13 -6.00
N THR A 60 -4.12 -27.32 -5.35
CA THR A 60 -5.14 -28.32 -5.72
C THR A 60 -6.28 -27.74 -6.55
N GLY A 61 -6.45 -26.42 -6.55
CA GLY A 61 -7.46 -25.73 -7.33
C GLY A 61 -7.30 -25.95 -8.83
N SER A 62 -8.31 -26.53 -9.48
CA SER A 62 -8.39 -26.58 -10.93
C SER A 62 -8.59 -25.16 -11.46
N GLY A 63 -7.61 -24.62 -12.17
CA GLY A 63 -7.53 -23.21 -12.60
C GLY A 63 -8.81 -22.71 -13.29
N GLY A 64 -9.71 -22.14 -12.50
CA GLY A 64 -10.80 -21.28 -12.95
C GLY A 64 -10.30 -19.85 -13.20
N ALA A 65 -11.20 -18.94 -13.56
CA ALA A 65 -10.89 -17.53 -13.84
C ALA A 65 -10.41 -16.72 -12.60
N SER A 66 -10.05 -17.38 -11.49
CA SER A 66 -9.73 -16.81 -10.19
C SER A 66 -8.25 -17.03 -9.82
N GLY A 67 -7.58 -15.91 -9.50
CA GLY A 67 -6.36 -15.79 -8.68
C GLY A 67 -5.21 -16.80 -8.83
N LEU A 68 -4.34 -16.81 -7.81
CA LEU A 68 -3.17 -17.69 -7.69
C LEU A 68 -3.61 -19.15 -7.51
N GLY A 69 -3.76 -19.90 -8.60
CA GLY A 69 -3.95 -21.35 -8.55
C GLY A 69 -5.31 -21.81 -8.01
N GLY A 70 -6.38 -21.09 -8.32
CA GLY A 70 -7.75 -21.45 -7.90
C GLY A 70 -8.24 -20.75 -6.64
N LEU A 71 -7.40 -19.95 -5.97
CA LEU A 71 -7.84 -18.96 -4.99
C LEU A 71 -8.63 -17.84 -5.68
N ASP A 72 -9.62 -17.28 -5.00
CA ASP A 72 -10.14 -15.98 -5.40
C ASP A 72 -9.12 -14.85 -5.17
N TRP A 73 -9.44 -13.64 -5.65
CA TRP A 73 -8.49 -12.51 -5.56
C TRP A 73 -8.23 -12.07 -4.11
N PRO A 74 -9.25 -11.88 -3.23
CA PRO A 74 -9.03 -11.64 -1.80
C PRO A 74 -8.17 -12.71 -1.12
N GLU A 75 -8.44 -13.99 -1.33
CA GLU A 75 -7.65 -15.11 -0.78
C GLU A 75 -6.20 -15.09 -1.30
N ALA A 76 -6.01 -14.82 -2.60
CA ALA A 76 -4.69 -14.70 -3.20
C ALA A 76 -3.87 -13.54 -2.61
N LEU A 77 -4.51 -12.41 -2.32
CA LEU A 77 -3.89 -11.28 -1.63
C LEU A 77 -3.58 -11.62 -0.17
N ARG A 78 -4.50 -12.28 0.54
CA ARG A 78 -4.27 -12.74 1.92
C ARG A 78 -3.08 -13.70 2.01
N LEU A 79 -2.98 -14.67 1.10
CA LEU A 79 -1.83 -15.56 1.01
C LEU A 79 -0.54 -14.78 0.74
N HIS A 80 -0.58 -13.74 -0.09
CA HIS A 80 0.58 -12.87 -0.30
C HIS A 80 1.03 -12.15 0.99
N HIS A 81 0.08 -11.62 1.76
CA HIS A 81 0.39 -10.99 3.06
C HIS A 81 1.05 -11.97 4.02
N LEU A 82 0.52 -13.19 4.16
CA LEU A 82 1.10 -14.23 5.01
C LEU A 82 2.51 -14.64 4.58
N ARG A 83 2.80 -14.66 3.27
CA ARG A 83 4.16 -14.88 2.76
C ARG A 83 5.10 -13.72 3.06
N CYS A 84 4.62 -12.48 3.00
CA CYS A 84 5.40 -11.32 3.43
C CYS A 84 5.71 -11.36 4.94
N LEU A 85 4.76 -11.81 5.77
CA LEU A 85 4.97 -11.99 7.21
C LEU A 85 5.98 -13.11 7.50
N GLU A 86 5.86 -14.24 6.80
CA GLU A 86 6.85 -15.33 6.87
C GLU A 86 8.25 -14.84 6.49
N LEU A 87 8.38 -14.01 5.44
CA LEU A 87 9.66 -13.45 5.03
C LEU A 87 10.31 -12.61 6.14
N LEU A 88 9.50 -11.82 6.87
CA LEU A 88 9.96 -11.03 8.01
C LEU A 88 10.45 -11.90 9.17
N ASP A 89 9.78 -13.03 9.42
CA ASP A 89 10.05 -13.91 10.56
C ASP A 89 11.16 -14.93 10.27
N ALA A 90 11.28 -15.38 9.02
CA ALA A 90 12.31 -16.31 8.58
C ALA A 90 13.69 -15.63 8.41
N THR A 91 13.72 -14.30 8.29
CA THR A 91 14.97 -13.54 8.14
C THR A 91 15.38 -12.96 9.50
N PRO A 92 16.53 -13.40 10.08
CA PRO A 92 16.95 -12.95 11.41
C PRO A 92 16.93 -11.42 11.53
N ASN A 93 16.35 -10.89 12.61
CA ASN A 93 16.30 -9.46 12.93
C ASN A 93 15.59 -8.54 11.91
N LEU A 94 15.01 -9.06 10.82
CA LEU A 94 14.40 -8.22 9.78
C LEU A 94 13.15 -7.48 10.30
N ARG A 95 12.27 -8.19 11.02
CA ARG A 95 11.13 -7.59 11.72
C ARG A 95 11.59 -6.54 12.74
N GLU A 96 12.62 -6.86 13.53
CA GLU A 96 13.16 -5.93 14.52
C GLU A 96 13.68 -4.67 13.86
N GLN A 97 14.40 -4.76 12.75
CA GLN A 97 14.90 -3.58 12.05
C GLN A 97 13.79 -2.72 11.45
N LEU A 98 12.69 -3.34 10.99
CA LEU A 98 11.55 -2.57 10.51
C LEU A 98 10.87 -1.76 11.61
N LEU A 99 10.78 -2.33 12.82
CA LEU A 99 9.87 -1.88 13.88
C LEU A 99 10.56 -1.32 15.13
N ALA A 100 11.87 -1.54 15.28
CA ALA A 100 12.65 -1.06 16.40
C ALA A 100 12.74 0.46 16.38
N PRO A 101 12.82 1.13 17.52
CA PRO A 101 13.18 2.53 17.58
C PRO A 101 14.56 2.88 17.02
N ALA A 102 14.78 4.15 16.68
CA ALA A 102 16.01 4.62 16.04
C ALA A 102 17.26 4.34 16.88
N GLU A 103 17.15 4.43 18.21
CA GLU A 103 18.24 4.15 19.13
C GLU A 103 18.66 2.67 19.14
N VAL A 104 17.72 1.75 18.89
CA VAL A 104 18.02 0.31 18.83
C VAL A 104 18.51 -0.09 17.44
N LEU A 105 18.05 0.59 16.38
CA LEU A 105 18.56 0.35 15.03
C LEU A 105 20.08 0.53 14.92
N ALA A 106 20.63 1.54 15.59
CA ALA A 106 22.06 1.80 15.60
C ALA A 106 22.87 0.62 16.17
N GLU A 107 22.27 -0.19 17.04
CA GLU A 107 22.89 -1.36 17.68
C GLU A 107 22.73 -2.65 16.84
N LEU A 108 21.69 -2.74 16.00
CA LEU A 108 21.36 -3.93 15.21
C LEU A 108 22.24 -4.12 13.96
N GLY A 109 23.00 -3.11 13.55
CA GLY A 109 23.85 -3.17 12.36
C GLY A 109 23.07 -3.19 11.04
N ALA A 110 23.72 -3.65 9.95
CA ALA A 110 23.12 -3.64 8.63
C ALA A 110 21.97 -4.67 8.49
N ALA A 111 21.02 -4.39 7.61
CA ALA A 111 19.92 -5.31 7.36
C ALA A 111 20.38 -6.61 6.69
N PRO A 112 20.01 -7.78 7.23
CA PRO A 112 20.31 -9.02 6.56
C PRO A 112 19.49 -9.14 5.29
N THR A 113 20.14 -9.60 4.22
CA THR A 113 19.46 -9.93 2.97
C THR A 113 18.62 -11.19 3.19
N PRO A 114 17.31 -11.18 2.89
CA PRO A 114 16.49 -12.37 2.98
C PRO A 114 17.03 -13.49 2.09
N ALA A 115 16.98 -14.74 2.57
CA ALA A 115 17.41 -15.87 1.76
C ALA A 115 16.49 -16.03 0.54
N VAL A 116 17.10 -16.34 -0.63
CA VAL A 116 16.40 -16.43 -1.94
C VAL A 116 15.18 -17.36 -1.90
N GLN A 117 15.25 -18.44 -1.11
CA GLN A 117 14.17 -19.40 -0.95
C GLN A 117 12.86 -18.78 -0.43
N HIS A 118 12.93 -17.77 0.44
CA HIS A 118 11.74 -17.09 0.97
C HIS A 118 11.23 -15.99 0.02
N LEU A 119 12.10 -15.47 -0.85
CA LEU A 119 11.73 -14.47 -1.85
C LEU A 119 10.95 -15.07 -3.03
N GLY A 120 11.17 -16.34 -3.37
CA GLY A 120 10.51 -17.01 -4.49
C GLY A 120 8.97 -16.96 -4.43
N PRO A 121 8.33 -17.44 -3.35
CA PRO A 121 6.88 -17.42 -3.20
C PRO A 121 6.28 -15.99 -3.13
N VAL A 122 6.95 -15.07 -2.43
CA VAL A 122 6.55 -13.65 -2.36
C VAL A 122 6.59 -13.03 -3.76
N ARG A 123 7.65 -13.31 -4.53
CA ARG A 123 7.77 -12.85 -5.91
C ARG A 123 6.70 -13.45 -6.82
N ALA A 124 6.47 -14.76 -6.73
CA ALA A 124 5.44 -15.42 -7.55
C ALA A 124 4.04 -14.83 -7.30
N SER A 125 3.69 -14.60 -6.03
CA SER A 125 2.40 -14.01 -5.66
C SER A 125 2.26 -12.54 -6.07
N ALA A 126 3.27 -11.71 -5.83
CA ALA A 126 3.28 -10.32 -6.29
C ALA A 126 3.12 -10.22 -7.82
N ARG A 127 3.77 -11.10 -8.59
CA ARG A 127 3.65 -11.13 -10.07
C ARG A 127 2.22 -11.41 -10.51
N ALA A 128 1.54 -12.35 -9.86
CA ALA A 128 0.15 -12.66 -10.16
C ALA A 128 -0.78 -11.48 -9.82
N LEU A 129 -0.60 -10.88 -8.64
CA LEU A 129 -1.41 -9.76 -8.15
C LEU A 129 -1.18 -8.46 -8.92
N LEU A 130 0.01 -8.24 -9.50
CA LEU A 130 0.29 -7.09 -10.36
C LEU A 130 0.01 -7.38 -11.86
N GLY A 131 -0.41 -8.61 -12.18
CA GLY A 131 -0.69 -9.04 -13.54
C GLY A 131 -1.87 -8.32 -14.17
N ARG A 132 -1.91 -8.26 -15.50
CA ARG A 132 -2.93 -7.50 -16.27
C ARG A 132 -4.39 -7.84 -15.93
N ARG A 133 -4.67 -9.08 -15.54
CA ARG A 133 -6.03 -9.56 -15.19
C ARG A 133 -6.37 -9.42 -13.71
N SER A 134 -5.40 -9.01 -12.89
CA SER A 134 -5.63 -8.83 -11.46
C SER A 134 -6.38 -7.51 -11.20
N PRO A 135 -7.32 -7.50 -10.24
CA PRO A 135 -7.92 -6.27 -9.76
C PRO A 135 -6.92 -5.41 -8.96
N TYR A 136 -5.81 -6.00 -8.49
CA TYR A 136 -4.74 -5.33 -7.75
C TYR A 136 -3.61 -4.80 -8.64
N ARG A 137 -3.82 -4.73 -9.96
CA ARG A 137 -2.85 -4.15 -10.88
C ARG A 137 -2.74 -2.64 -10.67
N PRO A 138 -1.58 -2.02 -10.97
CA PRO A 138 -1.46 -0.56 -10.96
C PRO A 138 -2.41 0.12 -11.94
N ARG A 139 -3.06 1.20 -11.52
CA ARG A 139 -4.11 1.91 -12.28
C ARG A 139 -3.73 3.34 -12.55
N HIS A 140 -4.17 3.87 -13.69
CA HIS A 140 -4.03 5.31 -13.92
C HIS A 140 -4.95 6.06 -12.95
N GLY A 141 -4.38 6.96 -12.19
CA GLY A 141 -5.07 7.68 -11.13
C GLY A 141 -4.58 9.10 -10.97
N PHE A 142 -5.31 9.81 -10.12
CA PHE A 142 -5.17 11.22 -9.84
C PHE A 142 -5.35 11.42 -8.34
N THR A 143 -4.46 12.18 -7.73
CA THR A 143 -4.55 12.56 -6.31
C THR A 143 -4.56 14.08 -6.21
N TRP A 144 -5.47 14.59 -5.39
CA TRP A 144 -5.52 16.00 -4.99
C TRP A 144 -5.23 16.10 -3.51
N HIS A 145 -4.30 16.97 -3.14
CA HIS A 145 -3.88 17.22 -1.77
C HIS A 145 -4.66 18.38 -1.17
N GLY A 146 -4.68 18.44 0.16
CA GLY A 146 -5.25 19.56 0.90
C GLY A 146 -6.45 19.19 1.76
N ALA A 147 -7.25 20.20 2.11
CA ALA A 147 -8.34 20.06 3.08
C ALA A 147 -9.73 19.98 2.43
N GLY A 148 -9.83 20.14 1.11
CA GLY A 148 -11.12 20.20 0.41
C GLY A 148 -11.02 19.79 -1.05
N PRO A 149 -12.17 19.71 -1.74
CA PRO A 149 -12.20 19.39 -3.16
C PRO A 149 -11.47 20.45 -3.98
N PRO A 150 -10.92 20.10 -5.15
CA PRO A 150 -10.36 21.10 -6.06
C PRO A 150 -11.46 22.08 -6.50
N GLU A 151 -11.19 23.38 -6.40
CA GLU A 151 -12.13 24.44 -6.77
C GLU A 151 -11.68 25.19 -8.04
N GLY A 152 -12.64 25.70 -8.81
CA GLY A 152 -12.40 26.60 -9.94
C GLY A 152 -11.53 26.00 -11.06
N GLU A 153 -10.55 26.77 -11.54
CA GLU A 153 -9.65 26.36 -12.63
C GLU A 153 -8.59 25.32 -12.21
N ALA A 154 -8.55 24.91 -10.93
CA ALA A 154 -7.61 23.91 -10.41
C ALA A 154 -8.04 22.47 -10.66
N ILE A 155 -9.29 22.23 -11.07
CA ILE A 155 -9.86 20.91 -11.37
C ILE A 155 -9.01 20.04 -12.33
N PRO A 156 -8.34 20.58 -13.38
CA PRO A 156 -7.51 19.77 -14.27
C PRO A 156 -6.09 19.47 -13.74
N TYR A 157 -5.67 20.05 -12.61
CA TYR A 157 -4.33 19.91 -12.05
C TYR A 157 -4.34 19.08 -10.77
N SER A 158 -4.18 17.76 -10.90
CA SER A 158 -3.92 16.87 -9.75
C SER A 158 -2.47 16.99 -9.31
N ASP A 159 -2.21 16.94 -8.00
CA ASP A 159 -0.87 16.95 -7.41
C ASP A 159 -0.05 15.70 -7.79
N LEU A 160 -0.73 14.56 -7.95
CA LEU A 160 -0.13 13.32 -8.42
C LEU A 160 -0.98 12.74 -9.56
N GLN A 161 -0.36 12.43 -10.69
CA GLN A 161 -1.02 11.77 -11.81
C GLN A 161 -0.13 10.69 -12.42
N GLY A 162 -0.72 9.54 -12.76
CA GLY A 162 -0.04 8.52 -13.53
C GLY A 162 -0.54 7.13 -13.19
N ARG A 163 0.22 6.11 -13.58
CA ARG A 163 -0.06 4.73 -13.17
C ARG A 163 0.39 4.54 -11.72
N ILE A 164 -0.56 4.56 -10.80
CA ILE A 164 -0.35 4.53 -9.36
C ILE A 164 -0.43 3.10 -8.82
N VAL A 165 0.42 2.82 -7.84
CA VAL A 165 0.39 1.65 -6.97
C VAL A 165 0.60 2.10 -5.52
N ASN A 166 0.14 1.33 -4.54
CA ASN A 166 0.63 1.49 -3.17
C ASN A 166 2.08 0.95 -3.12
N ALA A 167 2.98 1.75 -2.56
CA ALA A 167 4.42 1.53 -2.60
C ALA A 167 4.89 0.31 -1.77
N ALA A 168 4.06 -0.14 -0.83
CA ALA A 168 4.37 -1.30 -0.01
C ALA A 168 4.06 -2.60 -0.77
N LEU A 169 5.01 -3.55 -0.68
CA LEU A 169 4.81 -4.91 -1.16
C LEU A 169 3.56 -5.55 -0.54
N THR A 170 3.24 -5.19 0.69
CA THR A 170 2.06 -5.67 1.42
C THR A 170 0.74 -4.99 1.02
N HIS A 171 0.73 -4.06 0.06
CA HIS A 171 -0.50 -3.34 -0.33
C HIS A 171 -0.72 -3.35 -1.85
N LEU A 172 0.33 -3.23 -2.67
CA LEU A 172 0.23 -3.31 -4.14
C LEU A 172 -0.86 -2.38 -4.72
N GLY A 173 -1.66 -2.79 -5.71
CA GLY A 173 -2.77 -1.99 -6.23
C GLY A 173 -4.04 -2.10 -5.39
N SER A 174 -3.94 -1.96 -4.07
CA SER A 174 -5.08 -1.96 -3.16
C SER A 174 -5.01 -0.85 -2.12
N LEU A 175 -6.17 -0.53 -1.55
CA LEU A 175 -6.35 0.36 -0.43
C LEU A 175 -6.77 -0.47 0.79
N GLU A 176 -5.94 -0.45 1.83
CA GLU A 176 -6.32 -1.01 3.13
C GLU A 176 -7.40 -0.11 3.76
N VAL A 177 -8.48 -0.73 4.26
CA VAL A 177 -9.57 -0.04 4.95
C VAL A 177 -10.04 -0.82 6.16
N LEU A 178 -10.65 -0.11 7.10
CA LEU A 178 -11.49 -0.69 8.14
C LEU A 178 -12.96 -0.52 7.73
N VAL A 179 -13.63 -1.65 7.57
CA VAL A 179 -15.07 -1.71 7.31
C VAL A 179 -15.82 -1.39 8.60
N LEU A 180 -16.87 -0.58 8.48
CA LEU A 180 -17.74 -0.21 9.58
C LEU A 180 -19.01 -1.07 9.57
N ASP A 181 -19.51 -1.42 10.75
CA ASP A 181 -20.83 -2.05 10.89
C ASP A 181 -21.98 -1.02 10.82
N GLU A 182 -23.22 -1.47 11.00
CA GLU A 182 -24.42 -0.62 10.97
C GLU A 182 -24.43 0.47 12.06
N ALA A 183 -23.65 0.30 13.13
CA ALA A 183 -23.47 1.27 14.19
C ALA A 183 -22.31 2.24 13.93
N PHE A 184 -21.69 2.16 12.75
CA PHE A 184 -20.46 2.87 12.39
C PHE A 184 -19.23 2.49 13.23
N GLU A 185 -19.24 1.28 13.80
CA GLU A 185 -18.10 0.78 14.59
C GLU A 185 -17.15 -0.07 13.74
N PRO A 186 -15.82 -0.06 14.00
CA PRO A 186 -14.86 -0.87 13.26
C PRO A 186 -15.16 -2.38 13.37
N ALA A 187 -15.43 -3.04 12.25
CA ALA A 187 -15.86 -4.44 12.21
C ALA A 187 -14.81 -5.39 11.64
N GLY A 188 -13.99 -4.93 10.68
CA GLY A 188 -12.98 -5.76 10.05
C GLY A 188 -12.01 -4.96 9.19
N VAL A 189 -10.91 -5.61 8.79
CA VAL A 189 -9.95 -5.08 7.81
C VAL A 189 -10.30 -5.64 6.44
N ASP A 190 -10.29 -4.78 5.42
CA ASP A 190 -10.48 -5.16 4.03
C ASP A 190 -9.43 -4.47 3.13
N PHE A 191 -9.16 -5.05 1.96
CA PHE A 191 -8.24 -4.52 0.96
C PHE A 191 -8.99 -4.27 -0.34
N VAL A 192 -9.52 -3.06 -0.48
CA VAL A 192 -10.29 -2.70 -1.67
C VAL A 192 -9.34 -2.56 -2.85
N ALA A 193 -9.54 -3.39 -3.86
CA ALA A 193 -8.71 -3.35 -5.05
C ALA A 193 -8.88 -2.01 -5.79
N PHE A 194 -7.80 -1.48 -6.37
CA PHE A 194 -7.89 -0.26 -7.19
C PHE A 194 -8.87 -0.42 -8.37
N ASP A 195 -9.06 -1.63 -8.88
CA ASP A 195 -10.05 -1.91 -9.91
C ASP A 195 -11.52 -1.81 -9.44
N GLU A 196 -11.76 -1.64 -8.14
CA GLU A 196 -13.08 -1.49 -7.53
C GLU A 196 -13.37 -0.05 -7.07
N ILE A 197 -12.36 0.81 -7.09
CA ILE A 197 -12.48 2.20 -6.63
C ILE A 197 -12.62 3.11 -7.85
N GLN A 198 -13.69 3.90 -7.89
CA GLN A 198 -13.78 5.05 -8.78
C GLN A 198 -13.13 6.27 -8.12
N THR A 199 -13.58 6.59 -6.90
CA THR A 199 -13.08 7.73 -6.12
C THR A 199 -13.04 7.38 -4.64
N LEU A 200 -11.95 7.75 -3.99
CA LEU A 200 -11.81 7.83 -2.54
C LEU A 200 -11.81 9.31 -2.15
N SER A 201 -12.74 9.71 -1.29
CA SER A 201 -12.78 11.06 -0.69
C SER A 201 -12.57 10.93 0.81
N LEU A 202 -11.48 11.50 1.31
CA LEU A 202 -11.16 11.48 2.73
C LEU A 202 -11.75 12.71 3.42
N ALA A 203 -12.14 12.56 4.68
CA ALA A 203 -12.61 13.68 5.48
C ALA A 203 -11.57 14.81 5.53
N PRO A 204 -12.00 16.09 5.57
CA PRO A 204 -11.10 17.22 5.75
C PRO A 204 -10.19 17.04 6.95
N ARG A 205 -8.96 17.56 6.86
CA ARG A 205 -8.04 17.60 8.00
C ARG A 205 -8.54 18.61 9.02
N GLU A 206 -8.66 18.21 10.28
CA GLU A 206 -9.15 19.09 11.36
C GLU A 206 -8.23 20.28 11.63
N SER A 207 -6.94 20.17 11.30
CA SER A 207 -6.02 21.32 11.14
C SER A 207 -4.73 20.88 10.41
N PRO A 208 -4.18 21.70 9.49
CA PRO A 208 -2.85 21.46 8.93
C PRO A 208 -1.73 21.61 9.96
N GLU A 209 -1.97 22.37 11.04
CA GLU A 209 -1.01 22.67 12.12
C GLU A 209 -1.00 21.63 13.25
N ALA A 210 -1.95 20.68 13.24
CA ALA A 210 -1.96 19.61 14.21
C ALA A 210 -0.67 18.80 14.09
N ALA A 211 0.12 18.76 15.17
CA ALA A 211 1.42 18.12 15.20
C ALA A 211 1.38 16.59 14.97
N THR A 212 0.19 15.99 15.01
CA THR A 212 0.00 14.54 14.97
C THR A 212 -1.10 14.17 13.98
N GLN A 213 -0.77 13.33 13.00
CA GLN A 213 -1.74 12.77 12.06
C GLN A 213 -2.61 11.74 12.78
N PRO A 214 -3.94 11.77 12.60
CA PRO A 214 -4.80 10.76 13.19
C PRO A 214 -4.40 9.35 12.69
N PRO A 215 -4.63 8.30 13.49
CA PRO A 215 -4.33 6.92 13.11
C PRO A 215 -5.12 6.48 11.87
N PHE A 216 -6.40 6.87 11.85
CA PHE A 216 -7.36 6.57 10.80
C PHE A 216 -8.04 7.86 10.35
N ARG A 217 -8.49 7.90 9.11
CA ARG A 217 -9.29 9.01 8.58
C ARG A 217 -10.59 8.48 7.98
N PRO A 218 -11.75 9.01 8.39
CA PRO A 218 -13.02 8.67 7.72
C PRO A 218 -12.92 8.98 6.23
N ALA A 219 -13.49 8.11 5.41
CA ALA A 219 -13.53 8.31 3.98
C ALA A 219 -14.78 7.68 3.37
N ARG A 220 -15.13 8.16 2.18
CA ARG A 220 -16.13 7.56 1.30
C ARG A 220 -15.43 6.98 0.09
N ILE A 221 -15.74 5.72 -0.22
CA ILE A 221 -15.37 5.06 -1.46
C ILE A 221 -16.60 5.03 -2.36
N LEU A 222 -16.49 5.70 -3.50
CA LEU A 222 -17.37 5.50 -4.64
C LEU A 222 -16.85 4.28 -5.40
N GLY A 223 -17.68 3.22 -5.42
CA GLY A 223 -17.35 1.96 -6.07
C GLY A 223 -17.44 2.04 -7.60
N GLU A 224 -16.74 1.14 -8.27
CA GLU A 224 -16.93 0.90 -9.71
C GLU A 224 -18.26 0.20 -10.00
N TYR A 225 -18.71 0.22 -11.26
CA TYR A 225 -20.02 -0.30 -11.72
C TYR A 225 -20.56 -1.51 -10.94
N GLY A 226 -21.74 -1.32 -10.34
CA GLY A 226 -22.46 -2.34 -9.57
C GLY A 226 -22.01 -2.48 -8.10
N LEU A 227 -20.91 -1.84 -7.72
CA LEU A 227 -20.47 -1.74 -6.34
C LEU A 227 -21.05 -0.48 -5.72
N GLY A 228 -21.82 -0.64 -4.63
CA GLY A 228 -22.36 0.49 -3.90
C GLY A 228 -21.29 1.30 -3.16
N ASP A 229 -21.61 2.54 -2.84
CA ASP A 229 -20.79 3.42 -2.02
C ASP A 229 -20.58 2.86 -0.62
N ARG A 230 -19.40 3.11 -0.06
CA ARG A 230 -19.03 2.66 1.29
C ARG A 230 -18.44 3.80 2.09
N VAL A 231 -18.83 3.90 3.36
CA VAL A 231 -18.15 4.73 4.36
C VAL A 231 -17.20 3.80 5.13
N VAL A 232 -15.94 4.20 5.22
CA VAL A 232 -14.86 3.40 5.81
C VAL A 232 -13.96 4.28 6.66
N LEU A 233 -13.16 3.64 7.52
CA LEU A 233 -12.00 4.28 8.12
C LEU A 233 -10.75 3.84 7.34
N VAL A 234 -9.98 4.80 6.85
CA VAL A 234 -8.74 4.54 6.12
C VAL A 234 -7.57 4.62 7.09
N PRO A 235 -6.81 3.54 7.33
CA PRO A 235 -5.53 3.62 8.02
C PRO A 235 -4.59 4.50 7.22
N LEU A 236 -4.04 5.55 7.84
CA LEU A 236 -3.05 6.41 7.16
C LEU A 236 -1.65 5.79 7.16
N ARG A 237 -1.48 4.65 7.83
CA ARG A 237 -0.22 3.92 8.00
C ARG A 237 -0.35 2.52 7.42
N HIS A 238 0.77 1.94 7.02
CA HIS A 238 0.82 0.53 6.67
C HIS A 238 0.57 -0.33 7.91
N GLY A 239 -0.16 -1.43 7.75
CA GLY A 239 -0.47 -2.36 8.82
C GLY A 239 0.64 -2.78 9.78
N LEU A 240 1.86 -3.02 9.27
CA LEU A 240 2.98 -3.42 10.13
C LEU A 240 3.40 -2.34 11.15
N SER A 241 3.04 -1.08 10.89
CA SER A 241 3.36 0.05 11.78
C SER A 241 2.78 -0.12 13.17
N TRP A 242 1.66 -0.85 13.32
CA TRP A 242 1.00 -1.07 14.61
C TRP A 242 1.79 -1.95 15.58
N TYR A 243 2.84 -2.61 15.10
CA TYR A 243 3.80 -3.35 15.93
C TYR A 243 5.08 -2.56 16.24
N GLY A 244 5.23 -1.36 15.66
CA GLY A 244 6.35 -0.48 15.90
C GLY A 244 6.37 0.02 17.35
N HIS A 245 7.50 -0.11 18.03
CA HIS A 245 7.70 0.49 19.37
C HIS A 245 8.23 1.93 19.29
N GLU A 246 8.47 2.41 18.07
CA GLU A 246 8.87 3.77 17.76
C GLU A 246 7.63 4.69 17.79
N PRO A 247 7.53 5.63 18.75
CA PRO A 247 6.36 6.51 18.85
C PRO A 247 6.14 7.32 17.58
N SER A 248 7.22 7.72 16.89
CA SER A 248 7.10 8.48 15.65
C SER A 248 6.31 7.70 14.58
N LEU A 249 6.60 6.40 14.37
CA LEU A 249 5.84 5.55 13.43
C LEU A 249 4.34 5.50 13.78
N LEU A 250 4.02 5.37 15.06
CA LEU A 250 2.64 5.32 15.55
C LEU A 250 1.94 6.69 15.43
N MET A 251 2.67 7.78 15.59
CA MET A 251 2.15 9.16 15.45
C MET A 251 2.17 9.66 14.01
N GLY A 252 2.61 8.84 13.05
CA GLY A 252 2.64 9.19 11.63
C GLY A 252 3.78 10.13 11.28
N ALA A 253 4.79 10.20 12.13
CA ALA A 253 6.06 10.89 11.90
C ALA A 253 7.13 9.85 11.53
N GLY A 254 7.73 9.98 10.35
CA GLY A 254 8.77 9.05 9.88
C GLY A 254 8.23 7.86 9.08
N GLU A 255 9.09 7.33 8.20
CA GLU A 255 8.84 6.18 7.31
C GLU A 255 10.03 5.24 7.40
N ARG A 256 9.79 3.92 7.42
CA ARG A 256 10.85 2.90 7.42
C ARG A 256 10.53 1.79 6.44
N GLN A 257 11.58 1.22 5.88
CA GLN A 257 11.48 0.24 4.83
C GLN A 257 12.55 -0.83 5.08
N VAL A 258 12.18 -2.10 4.94
CA VAL A 258 13.13 -3.20 4.95
C VAL A 258 12.76 -4.22 3.87
N ALA A 259 13.75 -5.01 3.44
CA ALA A 259 13.62 -6.05 2.43
C ALA A 259 13.13 -5.55 1.07
N PRO A 260 14.03 -5.03 0.22
CA PRO A 260 13.68 -4.75 -1.16
C PRO A 260 13.40 -6.05 -1.93
N VAL A 261 12.30 -6.03 -2.68
CA VAL A 261 11.98 -7.00 -3.70
C VAL A 261 12.05 -6.29 -5.04
N GLU A 262 13.10 -6.57 -5.81
CA GLU A 262 13.26 -6.00 -7.15
C GLU A 262 12.05 -6.34 -8.03
N LEU A 263 11.42 -5.31 -8.62
CA LEU A 263 10.32 -5.48 -9.55
C LEU A 263 10.75 -6.05 -10.91
N ARG A 264 12.06 -6.13 -11.20
CA ARG A 264 12.52 -6.67 -12.49
C ARG A 264 12.07 -8.11 -12.64
N GLY A 265 11.20 -8.34 -13.63
CA GLY A 265 10.56 -9.62 -13.90
C GLY A 265 9.30 -9.90 -13.08
N LEU A 266 8.90 -9.09 -12.10
CA LEU A 266 7.58 -9.24 -11.42
C LEU A 266 6.40 -8.83 -12.31
N ALA A 267 6.66 -8.19 -13.45
CA ALA A 267 5.75 -8.11 -14.58
C ALA A 267 6.42 -8.84 -15.76
N ASP A 268 5.65 -9.63 -16.51
CA ASP A 268 6.05 -10.10 -17.84
C ASP A 268 5.27 -9.30 -18.91
N PRO A 269 5.67 -9.29 -20.20
CA PRO A 269 6.60 -8.37 -20.82
C PRO A 269 5.88 -7.50 -21.85
N THR A 270 5.04 -6.56 -21.42
CA THR A 270 4.53 -5.52 -22.33
C THR A 270 5.00 -4.17 -21.88
N LYS A 271 6.29 -3.86 -22.07
CA LYS A 271 6.90 -2.51 -22.22
C LYS A 271 6.54 -1.41 -21.19
N ALA A 272 5.74 -1.69 -20.16
CA ALA A 272 5.08 -0.68 -19.32
C ALA A 272 5.79 -0.44 -17.98
N LEU A 273 6.90 -1.14 -17.74
CA LEU A 273 7.92 -0.80 -16.74
C LEU A 273 9.29 -0.63 -17.39
N ALA A 274 9.37 -0.69 -18.72
CA ALA A 274 10.62 -0.60 -19.45
C ALA A 274 10.95 0.87 -19.70
N ASN A 275 11.56 1.51 -18.71
CA ASN A 275 12.68 2.37 -19.05
C ASN A 275 13.89 1.43 -19.26
N PRO A 276 14.37 1.20 -20.49
CA PRO A 276 15.54 0.36 -20.74
C PRO A 276 16.80 0.87 -20.03
N GLU A 277 16.80 2.16 -19.65
CA GLU A 277 17.90 2.89 -19.02
C GLU A 277 17.55 3.42 -17.61
N GLY A 278 16.37 3.12 -17.05
CA GLY A 278 15.87 3.74 -15.82
C GLY A 278 16.06 2.93 -14.55
N ASP A 279 16.16 3.65 -13.43
CA ASP A 279 16.38 3.15 -12.07
C ASP A 279 15.52 1.93 -11.71
N ARG A 280 16.17 0.95 -11.07
CA ARG A 280 15.51 -0.24 -10.52
C ARG A 280 14.51 0.22 -9.46
N ARG A 281 13.21 -0.06 -9.68
CA ARG A 281 12.21 0.10 -8.63
C ARG A 281 12.04 -1.19 -7.85
N GLU A 282 12.18 -1.08 -6.54
CA GLU A 282 12.05 -2.18 -5.60
C GLU A 282 10.76 -1.95 -4.79
N LEU A 283 9.89 -2.95 -4.72
CA LEU A 283 8.83 -2.92 -3.72
C LEU A 283 9.42 -3.43 -2.42
N THR A 284 9.28 -2.65 -1.36
CA THR A 284 9.79 -2.99 -0.04
C THR A 284 8.63 -3.33 0.89
N ILE A 285 8.92 -4.09 1.95
CA ILE A 285 8.01 -4.14 3.09
C ILE A 285 8.20 -2.83 3.87
N ARG A 286 7.11 -2.12 4.12
CA ARG A 286 7.14 -0.77 4.71
C ARG A 286 6.36 -0.66 6.00
N ALA A 287 6.80 0.27 6.85
CA ALA A 287 6.11 0.77 8.03
C ALA A 287 6.16 2.30 8.04
N GLY A 288 5.21 2.94 8.72
CA GLY A 288 4.94 4.38 8.65
C GLY A 288 3.75 4.69 7.74
N LEU A 289 3.71 5.90 7.20
CA LEU A 289 2.59 6.38 6.38
C LEU A 289 2.42 5.58 5.09
N GLN A 290 1.16 5.35 4.68
CA GLN A 290 0.88 4.74 3.38
C GLN A 290 1.29 5.69 2.25
N ARG A 291 2.02 5.16 1.27
CA ARG A 291 2.54 5.92 0.15
C ARG A 291 2.00 5.39 -1.18
N LEU A 292 1.51 6.30 -2.01
CA LEU A 292 1.16 6.05 -3.39
C LEU A 292 2.34 6.44 -4.28
N GLU A 293 2.72 5.56 -5.20
CA GLU A 293 3.84 5.76 -6.12
C GLU A 293 3.37 5.69 -7.58
N VAL A 294 3.80 6.67 -8.39
CA VAL A 294 3.57 6.70 -9.83
C VAL A 294 4.69 5.95 -10.54
N LEU A 295 4.33 4.88 -11.24
CA LEU A 295 5.23 4.00 -11.99
C LEU A 295 5.75 4.59 -13.30
N SER A 296 5.58 5.90 -13.54
CA SER A 296 5.97 6.56 -14.80
C SER A 296 7.41 7.08 -14.81
N ASP A 297 7.91 7.38 -16.02
CA ASP A 297 9.23 7.97 -16.29
C ASP A 297 9.47 9.33 -15.60
N TYR A 298 8.43 9.96 -15.03
CA TYR A 298 8.53 11.28 -14.40
C TYR A 298 8.89 11.24 -12.90
N ALA A 299 9.08 10.06 -12.30
CA ALA A 299 9.38 9.97 -10.87
C ALA A 299 10.69 10.66 -10.45
N GLU A 300 11.66 10.76 -11.36
CA GLU A 300 12.93 11.46 -11.13
C GLU A 300 12.75 12.97 -10.86
N THR A 301 11.56 13.54 -11.14
CA THR A 301 11.25 14.96 -10.88
C THR A 301 10.69 15.23 -9.48
N GLY A 302 10.67 14.24 -8.58
CA GLY A 302 10.14 14.38 -7.21
C GLY A 302 8.61 14.33 -7.11
N LEU A 303 7.90 14.41 -8.24
CA LEU A 303 6.45 14.22 -8.37
C LEU A 303 6.05 12.73 -8.51
N GLY A 304 6.93 11.81 -8.11
CA GLY A 304 6.76 10.37 -8.30
C GLY A 304 5.92 9.67 -7.23
N SER A 305 5.54 10.36 -6.17
CA SER A 305 4.85 9.74 -5.03
C SER A 305 4.17 10.74 -4.11
N ALA A 306 3.15 10.30 -3.37
CA ALA A 306 2.45 11.08 -2.36
C ALA A 306 2.09 10.21 -1.16
N THR A 307 1.94 10.80 0.03
CA THR A 307 1.37 10.08 1.16
C THR A 307 -0.15 10.12 1.13
N LEU A 308 -0.80 9.04 1.53
CA LEU A 308 -2.26 9.00 1.60
C LEU A 308 -2.81 9.99 2.65
N ALA A 309 -2.00 10.38 3.64
CA ALA A 309 -2.35 11.38 4.65
C ALA A 309 -2.50 12.80 4.08
N GLU A 310 -1.80 13.12 2.98
CA GLU A 310 -1.85 14.44 2.33
C GLU A 310 -3.03 14.55 1.36
N ALA A 311 -3.52 13.42 0.84
CA ALA A 311 -4.63 13.39 -0.11
C ALA A 311 -5.93 13.89 0.54
N TYR A 312 -6.68 14.72 -0.17
CA TYR A 312 -8.12 14.89 0.06
C TYR A 312 -8.89 13.86 -0.76
N GLN A 313 -8.51 13.71 -2.03
CA GLN A 313 -9.20 12.85 -2.98
C GLN A 313 -8.19 12.04 -3.79
N PHE A 314 -8.55 10.79 -4.04
CA PHE A 314 -7.87 9.89 -4.96
C PHE A 314 -8.90 9.34 -5.93
N SER A 315 -8.66 9.40 -7.23
CA SER A 315 -9.58 8.90 -8.25
C SER A 315 -8.85 8.04 -9.27
N LEU A 316 -9.53 7.01 -9.76
CA LEU A 316 -8.97 6.05 -10.70
C LEU A 316 -9.73 6.09 -12.03
N ALA A 317 -8.94 6.19 -13.10
CA ALA A 317 -9.44 6.14 -14.45
C ALA A 317 -9.89 4.73 -14.84
N ILE A 318 -10.85 4.66 -15.76
CA ILE A 318 -11.20 3.40 -16.42
C ILE A 318 -10.03 3.03 -17.33
N ASP A 319 -9.48 1.84 -17.11
CA ASP A 319 -8.39 1.30 -17.90
C ASP A 319 -8.94 0.76 -19.23
N GLN A 320 -8.50 1.30 -20.37
CA GLN A 320 -8.93 0.86 -21.70
C GLN A 320 -8.66 -0.62 -21.99
N ASP A 321 -7.68 -1.20 -21.28
CA ASP A 321 -7.31 -2.60 -21.39
C ASP A 321 -8.12 -3.50 -20.45
N ASP A 322 -9.04 -2.93 -19.65
CA ASP A 322 -9.94 -3.67 -18.78
C ASP A 322 -10.98 -4.43 -19.61
N PRO A 323 -11.14 -5.75 -19.42
CA PRO A 323 -12.19 -6.53 -20.07
C PRO A 323 -13.60 -5.97 -19.82
N ARG A 324 -13.78 -5.25 -18.70
CA ARG A 324 -15.03 -4.61 -18.26
C ARG A 324 -15.10 -3.14 -18.65
N PHE A 325 -14.21 -2.64 -19.51
CA PHE A 325 -14.14 -1.22 -19.87
C PHE A 325 -15.49 -0.65 -20.30
N ASP A 326 -16.19 -1.34 -21.21
CA ASP A 326 -17.48 -0.88 -21.73
C ASP A 326 -18.53 -0.77 -20.63
N ASP A 327 -18.58 -1.75 -19.72
CA ASP A 327 -19.55 -1.75 -18.61
C ASP A 327 -19.22 -0.67 -17.59
N LYS A 328 -17.93 -0.45 -17.30
CA LYS A 328 -17.45 0.64 -16.45
C LYS A 328 -17.76 2.01 -17.03
N CYS A 329 -17.57 2.20 -18.34
CA CYS A 329 -17.92 3.44 -19.02
C CYS A 329 -19.42 3.72 -18.89
N ARG A 330 -20.26 2.75 -19.24
CA ARG A 330 -21.73 2.88 -19.11
C ARG A 330 -22.14 3.13 -17.66
N GLY A 331 -21.48 2.47 -16.70
CA GLY A 331 -21.70 2.66 -15.28
C GLY A 331 -21.39 4.06 -14.76
N ARG A 332 -20.57 4.82 -15.47
CA ARG A 332 -20.24 6.23 -15.18
C ARG A 332 -20.95 7.19 -16.14
N ASP A 333 -21.98 6.74 -16.85
CA ASP A 333 -22.71 7.49 -17.88
C ASP A 333 -21.80 8.03 -19.02
N LEU A 334 -20.75 7.28 -19.36
CA LEU A 334 -19.82 7.58 -20.44
C LEU A 334 -20.09 6.70 -21.66
N ASP A 335 -19.96 7.26 -22.87
CA ASP A 335 -19.93 6.46 -24.10
C ASP A 335 -18.57 5.75 -24.25
N PRO A 336 -18.51 4.40 -24.22
CA PRO A 336 -17.26 3.67 -24.36
C PRO A 336 -16.49 4.04 -25.64
N ARG A 337 -17.18 4.33 -26.75
CA ARG A 337 -16.52 4.66 -28.02
C ARG A 337 -15.84 6.03 -27.94
N ALA A 338 -16.55 7.04 -27.43
CA ALA A 338 -15.99 8.36 -27.20
C ALA A 338 -14.80 8.30 -26.25
N THR A 339 -14.92 7.60 -25.11
CA THR A 339 -13.83 7.47 -24.12
C THR A 339 -12.58 6.82 -24.73
N ARG A 340 -12.71 5.75 -25.52
CA ARG A 340 -11.55 5.18 -26.24
C ARG A 340 -10.92 6.18 -27.21
N GLY A 341 -11.74 6.95 -27.93
CA GLY A 341 -11.27 8.02 -28.81
C GLY A 341 -10.44 9.06 -28.07
N ASP A 342 -10.88 9.47 -26.89
CA ASP A 342 -10.17 10.42 -26.03
C ASP A 342 -8.83 9.88 -25.52
N VAL A 343 -8.79 8.63 -25.04
CA VAL A 343 -7.55 7.99 -24.57
C VAL A 343 -6.52 7.88 -25.71
N VAL A 344 -6.96 7.52 -26.92
CA VAL A 344 -6.09 7.46 -28.10
C VAL A 344 -5.56 8.84 -28.46
N ARG A 345 -6.42 9.87 -28.44
CA ARG A 345 -6.03 11.26 -28.71
C ARG A 345 -5.00 11.74 -27.71
N GLU A 346 -5.23 11.53 -26.41
CA GLU A 346 -4.31 11.93 -25.34
C GLU A 346 -2.96 11.20 -25.46
N SER A 347 -2.98 9.89 -25.76
CA SER A 347 -1.77 9.11 -26.00
C SER A 347 -0.94 9.67 -27.16
N ARG A 348 -1.59 10.09 -28.25
CA ARG A 348 -0.92 10.75 -29.39
C ARG A 348 -0.33 12.09 -28.99
N LEU A 349 -1.06 12.93 -28.28
CA LEU A 349 -0.57 14.24 -27.81
C LEU A 349 0.67 14.08 -26.93
N ARG A 350 0.66 13.12 -25.99
CA ARG A 350 1.82 12.81 -25.14
C ARG A 350 3.01 12.29 -25.94
N ALA A 351 2.79 11.43 -26.92
CA ALA A 351 3.86 10.94 -27.80
C ALA A 351 4.49 12.07 -28.64
N SER A 352 3.65 12.97 -29.18
CA SER A 352 4.12 14.16 -29.91
C SER A 352 4.93 15.10 -29.03
N ALA A 353 4.48 15.38 -27.80
CA ALA A 353 5.22 16.20 -26.83
C ALA A 353 6.58 15.59 -26.48
N ARG A 354 6.66 14.26 -26.29
CA ARG A 354 7.92 13.54 -26.06
C ARG A 354 8.88 13.65 -27.26
N ALA A 355 8.36 13.54 -28.48
CA ALA A 355 9.17 13.67 -29.68
C ALA A 355 9.72 15.08 -29.87
N ALA A 356 8.97 16.11 -29.47
CA ALA A 356 9.44 17.49 -29.47
C ALA A 356 10.57 17.71 -28.44
N LYS A 357 10.38 17.27 -27.20
CA LYS A 357 11.40 17.41 -26.13
C LYS A 357 12.72 16.69 -26.40
N LYS A 358 12.74 15.67 -27.26
CA LYS A 358 13.99 14.98 -27.66
C LYS A 358 14.77 15.68 -28.78
N ARG A 359 14.17 16.67 -29.44
CA ARG A 359 14.79 17.44 -30.52
C ARG A 359 15.46 18.73 -30.02
N ASP A 360 15.04 19.19 -28.86
CA ASP A 360 15.68 20.24 -28.07
C ASP A 360 16.76 19.62 -27.17
#